data_AF-A0A363T7Z8-F1
#
_entry.id   AF-A0A363T7Z8-F1
#
_cell.length_a   1.000
_cell.length_b   1.000
_cell.length_c   1.000
_cell.angle_alpha   90.00
_cell.angle_beta   90.00
_cell.angle_gamma   90.00
#
_symmetry.space_group_name_H-M   'P 1'
#
loop_
_entity.id
_entity.type
_entity.pdbx_description
1 polymer ?
#
loop_
_entity_poly.entity_id
_entity_poly.type
_entity_poly.pdbx_seq_one_letter_code
_entity_poly.pdbx_strand_id
1 'polypeptide(L)' 'MYRTQILIEPEQHKALAEIAHREKRSLSDVVREMLQKQLEERKKLDLELAAKALLADYRSDPELTVFSALDNEDFHA' A
#
# COMPACT_ATOMS: atom_id res chain seq x y z
N MET A 1 -3.58 -20.49 -3.29
CA MET A 1 -2.44 -20.20 -2.40
C MET A 1 -1.24 -21.00 -2.85
N TYR A 2 -0.03 -20.43 -2.75
CA TYR A 2 1.23 -21.12 -3.04
C TYR A 2 1.99 -21.40 -1.74
N ARG A 3 2.69 -22.54 -1.67
CA ARG A 3 3.53 -22.88 -0.53
C ARG A 3 4.95 -22.39 -0.78
N THR A 4 5.44 -21.56 0.12
CA THR A 4 6.80 -21.02 0.08
C THR A 4 7.50 -21.33 1.40
N GLN A 5 8.79 -21.63 1.33
CA GLN A 5 9.66 -21.70 2.50
C GLN A 5 10.43 -20.39 2.60
N ILE A 6 10.36 -19.74 3.75
CA ILE A 6 11.00 -18.45 4.00
C ILE A 6 12.02 -18.68 5.12
N LEU A 7 13.25 -18.24 4.89
CA LEU A 7 14.27 -18.22 5.92
C LEU A 7 14.11 -16.95 6.73
N ILE A 8 13.93 -17.10 8.04
CA ILE A 8 13.82 -16.00 9.00
C ILE A 8 14.75 -16.26 10.16
N GLU A 9 15.09 -15.20 10.88
CA GLU A 9 15.94 -15.33 12.05
C GLU A 9 15.19 -16.06 13.20
N PRO A 10 15.90 -16.78 14.07
CA PRO A 10 15.27 -17.49 15.19
C PRO A 10 14.45 -16.58 16.11
N GLU A 11 14.89 -15.34 16.31
CA GLU A 11 14.17 -14.35 17.13
C GLU A 11 12.85 -13.92 16.48
N GLN A 12 12.86 -13.71 15.16
CA GLN A 12 11.66 -13.41 14.39
C GLN A 12 10.66 -14.57 14.46
N HIS A 13 11.13 -15.81 14.31
CA HIS A 13 10.26 -16.98 14.44
C HIS A 13 9.60 -17.05 15.82
N LYS A 14 10.37 -16.81 16.90
CA LYS A 14 9.83 -16.80 18.27
C LYS A 14 8.76 -15.72 18.44
N ALA A 15 9.06 -14.49 18.04
CA ALA A 15 8.11 -13.38 18.15
C ALA A 15 6.81 -13.64 17.36
N LEU A 16 6.93 -14.14 16.12
CA LEU A 16 5.78 -14.47 15.29
C LEU A 16 4.96 -15.64 15.88
N ALA A 17 5.62 -16.63 16.47
CA ALA A 17 4.95 -17.75 17.13
C ALA A 17 4.18 -17.31 18.38
N GLU A 18 4.75 -16.38 19.18
CA GLU A 18 4.06 -15.79 20.34
C GLU A 18 2.83 -15.00 19.92
N ILE A 19 2.93 -14.19 18.86
CA ILE A 19 1.79 -13.44 18.29
C ILE A 19 0.71 -14.41 17.83
N ALA A 20 1.08 -15.42 17.04
CA ALA A 20 0.15 -16.44 16.53
C ALA A 20 -0.55 -17.19 17.68
N HIS A 21 0.19 -17.54 18.74
CA HIS A 21 -0.36 -18.21 19.91
C HIS A 21 -1.36 -17.32 20.65
N ARG A 22 -0.99 -16.07 20.93
CA ARG A 22 -1.86 -15.09 21.62
C ARG A 22 -3.15 -14.84 20.85
N GLU A 23 -3.07 -14.80 19.52
CA GLU A 23 -4.22 -14.55 18.66
C GLU A 23 -4.99 -15.82 18.27
N LYS A 24 -4.54 -17.02 18.71
CA LYS A 24 -5.11 -18.32 18.32
C LYS A 24 -5.18 -18.53 16.81
N ARG A 25 -4.15 -18.06 16.09
CA ARG A 25 -4.04 -18.13 14.63
C ARG A 25 -2.85 -19.00 14.22
N SER A 26 -2.80 -19.39 12.96
CA SER A 26 -1.61 -20.08 12.45
C SER A 26 -0.47 -19.09 12.22
N LEU A 27 0.77 -19.55 12.39
CA LEU A 27 1.96 -18.76 12.07
C LEU A 27 1.91 -18.24 10.63
N SER A 28 1.46 -19.09 9.70
CA SER A 28 1.27 -18.72 8.29
C SER A 28 0.24 -17.62 8.07
N ASP A 29 -0.82 -17.53 8.88
CA ASP A 29 -1.79 -16.44 8.81
C ASP A 29 -1.17 -15.11 9.22
N VAL A 30 -0.44 -15.12 10.34
CA VAL A 30 0.24 -13.93 10.86
C VAL A 30 1.29 -13.44 9.86
N VAL A 31 2.11 -14.35 9.33
CA VAL A 31 3.12 -14.01 8.30
C VAL A 31 2.46 -13.44 7.05
N ARG A 32 1.37 -14.04 6.55
CA ARG A 32 0.64 -13.52 5.39
C ARG A 32 0.09 -12.12 5.64
N GLU A 33 -0.48 -11.86 6.81
CA GLU A 33 -1.00 -10.53 7.15
C GLU A 33 0.11 -9.48 7.16
N MET A 34 1.27 -9.79 7.77
CA MET A 34 2.40 -8.88 7.79
C MET A 34 2.96 -8.62 6.39
N LEU A 35 3.04 -9.65 5.54
CA LEU A 35 3.42 -9.48 4.13
C LEU A 35 2.43 -8.58 3.38
N GLN A 36 1.13 -8.78 3.59
CA GLN A 36 0.09 -7.98 2.94
C GLN A 36 0.21 -6.50 3.33
N LYS A 37 0.34 -6.20 4.62
CA LYS A 37 0.54 -4.83 5.12
C LYS A 37 1.77 -4.17 4.51
N GLN A 38 2.88 -4.90 4.38
CA GLN A 38 4.10 -4.38 3.77
C GLN A 38 3.95 -4.09 2.27
N LEU A 39 3.21 -4.93 1.54
CA LEU A 39 2.92 -4.72 0.12
C LEU A 39 2.04 -3.49 -0.10
N GLU A 40 1.04 -3.30 0.77
CA GLU A 40 0.16 -2.13 0.74
C GLU A 40 0.91 -0.83 1.02
N GLU A 41 1.80 -0.83 2.02
CA GLU A 41 2.64 0.33 2.33
C GLU A 41 3.55 0.69 1.15
N ARG A 42 4.19 -0.30 0.51
CA ARG A 42 5.00 -0.07 -0.69
C ARG A 42 4.17 0.53 -1.82
N LYS A 43 3.00 -0.03 -2.09
CA LYS A 43 2.10 0.50 -3.13
C LYS A 43 1.70 1.95 -2.84
N LYS A 44 1.45 2.28 -1.58
CA LYS A 44 1.12 3.65 -1.16
C LYS A 44 2.29 4.61 -1.39
N LEU A 45 3.52 4.20 -1.04
CA LEU A 45 4.72 4.99 -1.30
C LEU A 45 4.95 5.21 -2.79
N ASP A 46 4.76 4.17 -3.62
CA ASP A 46 4.89 4.27 -5.07
C ASP A 46 3.86 5.25 -5.65
N LEU A 47 2.61 5.20 -5.18
CA LEU A 47 1.56 6.14 -5.57
C LEU A 47 1.87 7.57 -5.13
N GLU A 48 2.40 7.76 -3.92
CA GLU A 48 2.80 9.09 -3.44
C GLU A 48 3.93 9.68 -4.27
N LEU A 49 4.93 8.86 -4.64
CA LEU A 49 6.01 9.27 -5.53
C LEU A 49 5.48 9.64 -6.93
N ALA A 50 4.59 8.82 -7.49
CA ALA A 50 3.96 9.10 -8.77
C ALA A 50 3.12 10.40 -8.72
N ALA A 51 2.35 10.61 -7.65
CA ALA A 51 1.58 11.84 -7.46
C ALA A 51 2.48 13.07 -7.34
N LYS A 52 3.62 12.98 -6.64
CA LYS A 52 4.60 14.07 -6.56
C LYS A 52 5.25 14.38 -7.90
N ALA A 53 5.58 13.36 -8.69
CA ALA A 53 6.11 13.53 -10.04
C ALA A 53 5.11 14.25 -10.95
N LEU A 54 3.85 13.79 -10.96
CA LEU A 54 2.78 14.42 -11.71
C LEU A 54 2.47 15.85 -11.25
N LEU A 55 2.56 16.12 -9.94
CA LEU A 55 2.33 17.46 -9.39
C LEU A 55 3.31 18.50 -9.95
N ALA A 56 4.55 18.11 -10.25
CA ALA A 56 5.52 19.00 -10.88
C ALA A 56 5.02 19.44 -12.27
N ASP A 57 4.57 18.47 -13.08
CA ASP A 57 4.06 18.71 -14.43
C ASP A 57 2.77 19.54 -14.41
N TYR A 58 1.84 19.23 -13.49
CA TYR A 58 0.59 19.97 -13.28
C TYR A 58 0.79 21.43 -12.86
N ARG A 59 1.91 21.77 -12.20
CA ARG A 59 2.22 23.14 -11.77
C ARG A 59 2.88 23.97 -12.87
N SER A 60 3.56 23.31 -13.81
CA SER A 60 4.27 23.97 -14.90
C SER A 60 3.45 24.13 -16.18
N ASP A 61 2.38 23.35 -16.36
CA ASP A 61 1.57 23.37 -17.58
C ASP A 61 0.08 23.68 -17.28
N PRO A 62 -0.39 24.91 -17.53
CA PRO A 62 -1.79 25.29 -17.31
C PRO A 62 -2.77 24.56 -18.23
N GLU A 63 -2.33 23.95 -19.36
CA GLU A 63 -3.23 23.20 -20.25
C GLU A 63 -3.74 21.90 -19.60
N LEU A 64 -2.99 21.31 -18.66
CA LEU A 64 -3.37 20.07 -17.97
C LEU A 64 -4.49 20.28 -16.92
N THR A 65 -4.77 21.52 -16.53
CA THR A 65 -5.84 21.88 -15.57
C THR A 65 -7.12 22.40 -16.23
N VAL A 66 -7.15 22.50 -17.56
CA VAL A 66 -8.29 23.05 -18.31
C VAL A 66 -9.57 22.24 -18.08
N PHE A 67 -9.47 20.92 -17.96
CA PHE A 67 -10.62 20.06 -17.71
C PHE A 67 -11.08 20.06 -16.24
N SER A 68 -10.20 20.34 -15.27
CA SER A 68 -10.60 20.50 -13.86
C SER A 68 -11.38 21.80 -13.60
N ALA A 69 -11.28 22.79 -14.49
CA ALA A 69 -12.08 24.01 -14.41
C ALA A 69 -13.54 23.81 -14.86
N LEU A 70 -13.80 22.79 -15.69
CA LEU A 70 -15.15 22.47 -16.19
C LEU A 70 -15.97 21.63 -15.20
N ASP A 71 -15.33 20.97 -14.22
CA ASP A 71 -16.02 20.18 -13.19
C ASP A 71 -16.78 21.06 -12.16
N ASN A 72 -16.63 22.39 -12.27
CA ASN A 72 -17.35 23.37 -11.46
C ASN A 72 -18.53 24.04 -12.23
N GLU A 73 -18.83 23.61 -13.46
CA GLU A 73 -20.03 24.05 -14.19
C GLU A 73 -21.16 23.02 -14.03
N ASP A 74 -22.03 23.30 -13.05
CA ASP A 74 -23.43 22.89 -12.91
C ASP A 74 -23.84 21.50 -13.46
N PHE A 75 -23.73 20.48 -12.60
CA PHE A 75 -24.67 19.35 -12.65
C PHE A 75 -26.04 19.77 -12.08
N HIS A 76 -26.71 20.71 -12.74
CA HIS A 76 -28.10 21.05 -12.48
C HIS A 76 -28.90 21.04 -13.79
N ALA A 77 -29.50 19.89 -14.09
CA ALA A 77 -30.62 19.74 -15.02
C ALA A 77 -31.54 18.60 -14.55
#